data_AF-A0A7V2TPA6-F1
#
_entry.id   AF-A0A7V2TPA6-F1
#
_cell.length_a   1.000
_cell.length_b   1.000
_cell.length_c   1.000
_cell.angle_alpha   90.00
_cell.angle_beta   90.00
_cell.angle_gamma   90.00
#
_symmetry.space_group_name_H-M   'P 1'
#
loop_
_entity.id
_entity.type
_entity.pdbx_description
1 polymer ?
#
loop_
_entity_poly.entity_id
_entity_poly.type
_entity_poly.pdbx_seq_one_letter_code
_entity_poly.pdbx_strand_id
1 'polypeptide(L)'
;MRIVADENIPYAEEAFGRLGSVRRMPGRNITREALLDADALIVRSITRVNADLLRDTPVRFVGTCTIGEDHVDRTWLAEHGIAFASAPGCNANSVAD
;
A
#
# COMPACT_ATOMS: atom_id res chain seq x y z
N MET A 1 -5.13 -3.67 14.32
CA MET A 1 -5.06 -3.49 12.86
C MET A 1 -3.96 -4.38 12.31
N ARG A 2 -4.18 -5.08 11.20
CA ARG A 2 -3.19 -5.85 10.44
C ARG A 2 -2.81 -5.08 9.19
N ILE A 3 -1.52 -4.82 9.04
CA ILE A 3 -0.97 -3.98 7.97
C ILE A 3 -0.04 -4.84 7.13
N VAL A 4 -0.32 -4.97 5.84
CA VAL A 4 0.62 -5.59 4.89
C VAL A 4 1.43 -4.50 4.22
N ALA A 5 2.76 -4.63 4.24
CA ALA A 5 3.67 -3.66 3.65
C ALA A 5 4.68 -4.33 2.71
N ASP A 6 5.05 -3.66 1.61
CA ASP A 6 6.21 -4.06 0.81
C ASP A 6 7.47 -4.02 1.70
N GLU A 7 8.21 -5.13 1.72
CA GLU A 7 9.41 -5.33 2.55
C GLU A 7 10.52 -4.30 2.31
N ASN A 8 10.52 -3.67 1.14
CA ASN A 8 11.52 -2.69 0.74
C ASN A 8 11.11 -1.25 1.09
N ILE A 9 9.97 -1.05 1.74
CA ILE A 9 9.63 0.26 2.32
C ILE A 9 10.48 0.44 3.57
N PRO A 10 11.42 1.41 3.58
CA PRO A 10 12.25 1.63 4.74
C PRO A 10 11.40 2.08 5.94
N TYR A 11 11.80 1.65 7.12
CA TYR A 11 11.16 2.03 8.40
C TYR A 11 9.67 1.68 8.52
N ALA A 12 9.16 0.72 7.75
CA ALA A 12 7.73 0.37 7.77
C ALA A 12 7.21 -0.08 9.15
N GLU A 13 8.05 -0.77 9.95
CA GLU A 13 7.63 -1.22 11.30
C GLU A 13 7.65 -0.04 12.27
N GLU A 14 8.67 0.80 12.16
CA GLU A 14 8.85 1.97 13.00
C GLU A 14 7.74 3.00 12.75
N ALA A 15 7.33 3.17 11.49
CA ALA A 15 6.26 4.06 11.08
C ALA A 15 4.87 3.53 11.46
N PHE A 16 4.58 2.25 11.20
CA PHE A 16 3.22 1.71 11.29
C PHE A 16 2.97 0.76 12.47
N GLY A 17 4.02 0.27 13.13
CA GLY A 17 3.92 -0.71 14.22
C GLY A 17 3.17 -0.21 15.46
N ARG A 18 3.11 1.12 15.65
CA ARG A 18 2.27 1.73 16.71
C ARG A 18 0.77 1.71 16.38
N LEU A 19 0.40 1.51 15.12
CA LEU A 19 -0.98 1.45 14.66
C LEU A 19 -1.51 0.01 14.61
N GLY A 20 -0.63 -0.98 14.54
CA GLY A 20 -0.99 -2.39 14.42
C GLY A 20 0.18 -3.30 14.11
N SER A 21 -0.10 -4.59 13.90
CA SER A 21 0.91 -5.56 13.49
C SER A 21 1.26 -5.38 12.02
N VAL A 22 2.54 -5.20 11.70
CA VAL A 22 3.02 -5.05 10.33
C VAL A 22 3.56 -6.38 9.83
N ARG A 23 3.04 -6.85 8.71
CA ARG A 23 3.54 -7.99 7.96
C ARG A 23 4.23 -7.48 6.71
N ARG A 24 5.55 -7.60 6.68
CA ARG A 24 6.37 -7.25 5.52
C ARG A 24 6.47 -8.42 4.56
N MET A 25 6.36 -8.18 3.26
CA MET A 25 6.58 -9.20 2.24
C MET A 25 7.01 -8.59 0.89
N PRO A 26 7.60 -9.39 -0.03
CA PRO A 26 7.96 -8.89 -1.34
C PRO A 26 6.75 -8.33 -2.08
N GLY A 27 6.83 -7.12 -2.60
CA GLY A 27 5.69 -6.47 -3.29
C GLY A 27 5.12 -7.28 -4.46
N ARG A 28 5.96 -8.09 -5.13
CA ARG A 28 5.55 -9.02 -6.20
C ARG A 28 4.76 -10.22 -5.71
N ASN A 29 4.86 -10.54 -4.42
CA ASN A 29 4.21 -11.67 -3.78
C ASN A 29 2.99 -11.25 -2.95
N ILE A 30 2.63 -9.96 -2.96
CA ILE A 30 1.37 -9.49 -2.37
C ILE A 30 0.24 -9.96 -3.27
N THR A 31 -0.45 -11.03 -2.85
CA THR A 31 -1.63 -11.57 -3.51
C THR A 31 -2.88 -11.27 -2.69
N ARG A 32 -4.06 -11.49 -3.27
CA ARG A 32 -5.33 -11.35 -2.58
C ARG A 32 -5.40 -12.23 -1.32
N GLU A 33 -4.86 -13.44 -1.38
CA GLU A 33 -4.83 -14.40 -0.26
C GLU A 33 -4.03 -13.84 0.91
N ALA A 34 -2.93 -13.13 0.63
CA ALA A 34 -2.13 -12.46 1.65
C ALA A 34 -2.86 -11.28 2.31
N LEU A 35 -3.96 -10.81 1.73
CA LEU A 35 -4.75 -9.68 2.19
C LEU A 35 -6.08 -10.08 2.86
N LEU A 36 -6.41 -11.38 2.93
CA LEU A 36 -7.68 -11.85 3.50
C LEU A 36 -7.86 -11.51 4.98
N ASP A 37 -6.78 -11.22 5.70
CA ASP A 37 -6.78 -10.75 7.07
C ASP A 37 -6.25 -9.32 7.23
N ALA A 38 -5.92 -8.61 6.15
CA ALA A 38 -5.31 -7.29 6.20
C ALA A 38 -6.33 -6.16 6.23
N ASP A 39 -6.16 -5.21 7.16
CA ASP A 39 -7.00 -4.01 7.25
C ASP A 39 -6.45 -2.88 6.35
N ALA A 40 -5.12 -2.85 6.15
CA ALA A 40 -4.42 -1.82 5.39
C ALA A 40 -3.28 -2.42 4.54
N LEU A 41 -3.04 -1.79 3.39
CA LEU A 41 -2.01 -2.18 2.43
C LEU A 41 -1.09 -0.99 2.14
N ILE A 42 0.22 -1.14 2.35
CA ILE A 42 1.24 -0.12 2.05
C ILE A 42 2.21 -0.66 0.99
N VAL A 43 2.26 -0.03 -0.18
CA VAL A 43 2.98 -0.56 -1.35
C VAL A 43 3.94 0.44 -1.97
N ARG A 44 4.73 -0.05 -2.92
CA ARG A 44 5.44 0.75 -3.92
C ARG A 44 4.90 0.43 -5.31
N SER A 45 5.46 1.07 -6.34
CA SER A 45 5.00 0.96 -7.74
C SER A 45 5.00 -0.44 -8.35
N ILE A 46 5.71 -1.41 -7.74
CA ILE A 46 5.78 -2.78 -8.24
C ILE A 46 4.48 -3.57 -8.03
N THR A 47 3.67 -3.21 -7.03
CA THR A 47 2.41 -3.90 -6.72
C THR A 47 1.28 -3.22 -7.45
N ARG A 48 0.57 -3.93 -8.33
CA ARG A 48 -0.60 -3.38 -9.01
C ARG A 48 -1.82 -3.48 -8.09
N VAL A 49 -2.38 -2.35 -7.69
CA VAL A 49 -3.53 -2.26 -6.79
C VAL A 49 -4.79 -2.01 -7.61
N ASN A 50 -5.64 -3.02 -7.70
CA ASN A 50 -6.87 -2.99 -8.46
C ASN A 50 -7.94 -3.90 -7.83
N ALA A 51 -9.08 -4.04 -8.51
CA ALA A 51 -10.16 -4.90 -8.09
C ALA A 51 -9.74 -6.36 -7.85
N ASP A 52 -8.89 -6.93 -8.69
CA ASP A 52 -8.47 -8.34 -8.58
C ASP A 52 -7.67 -8.59 -7.30
N LEU A 53 -6.89 -7.61 -6.86
CA LEU A 53 -6.11 -7.69 -5.63
C LEU A 53 -6.98 -7.52 -4.38
N LEU A 54 -7.99 -6.64 -4.43
CA LEU A 54 -8.68 -6.13 -3.23
C LEU A 54 -10.11 -6.62 -3.04
N ARG A 55 -10.77 -7.14 -4.08
CA ARG A 55 -12.17 -7.59 -3.98
C ARG A 55 -12.32 -8.67 -2.90
N ASP A 56 -13.34 -8.50 -2.06
CA ASP A 56 -13.66 -9.36 -0.92
C ASP A 56 -12.51 -9.52 0.10
N THR A 57 -11.60 -8.53 0.17
CA THR A 57 -10.63 -8.41 1.26
C THR A 57 -11.15 -7.41 2.31
N PRO A 58 -10.71 -7.51 3.57
CA PRO A 58 -11.05 -6.52 4.59
C PRO A 58 -10.32 -5.18 4.45
N VAL A 59 -9.45 -5.00 3.44
CA VAL A 59 -8.65 -3.79 3.26
C VAL A 59 -9.54 -2.56 3.11
N ARG A 60 -9.32 -1.56 3.99
CA ARG A 60 -10.03 -0.27 3.98
C ARG A 60 -9.11 0.91 3.65
N PHE A 61 -7.80 0.70 3.63
CA PHE A 61 -6.82 1.74 3.34
C PHE A 61 -5.68 1.22 2.46
N VAL A 62 -5.33 2.00 1.44
CA VAL A 62 -4.16 1.78 0.58
C VAL A 62 -3.25 3.01 0.66
N GLY A 63 -1.99 2.79 1.02
CA GLY A 63 -0.94 3.79 0.94
C GLY A 63 0.08 3.41 -0.13
N THR A 64 0.54 4.37 -0.94
CA THR A 64 1.71 4.17 -1.81
C THR A 64 2.85 5.12 -1.47
N CYS A 65 4.06 4.57 -1.31
CA CYS A 65 5.28 5.32 -1.04
C CYS A 65 6.00 5.74 -2.33
N THR A 66 5.25 6.08 -3.38
CA THR A 66 5.78 6.56 -4.66
C THR A 66 5.11 7.86 -5.09
N ILE A 67 5.78 8.60 -5.98
CA ILE A 67 5.23 9.80 -6.63
C ILE A 67 4.14 9.41 -7.63
N GLY A 68 4.45 8.42 -8.48
CA GLY A 68 3.55 7.94 -9.51
C GLY A 68 2.47 7.06 -8.91
N GLU A 69 1.25 7.21 -9.40
CA GLU A 69 0.06 6.50 -8.92
C GLU A 69 -0.50 5.53 -9.96
N ASP A 70 0.14 5.38 -11.13
CA ASP A 70 -0.34 4.58 -12.28
C ASP A 70 -0.60 3.10 -11.96
N HIS A 71 0.02 2.59 -10.89
CA HIS A 71 -0.15 1.23 -10.41
C HIS A 71 -1.40 1.05 -9.54
N VAL A 72 -2.14 2.12 -9.24
CA VAL A 72 -3.31 2.13 -8.35
C VAL A 72 -4.56 2.57 -9.10
N ASP A 73 -5.58 1.71 -9.11
CA ASP A 73 -6.89 2.05 -9.65
C ASP A 73 -7.70 2.90 -8.66
N ARG A 74 -7.42 4.20 -8.63
CA ARG A 74 -8.03 5.17 -7.70
C ARG A 74 -9.54 5.29 -7.87
N THR A 75 -10.03 5.15 -9.09
CA THR A 75 -11.47 5.19 -9.38
C THR A 75 -12.16 4.01 -8.69
N TRP A 76 -11.63 2.80 -8.87
CA TRP A 76 -12.18 1.62 -8.22
C TRP A 76 -12.11 1.71 -6.70
N LEU A 77 -10.98 2.19 -6.13
CA LEU A 77 -10.85 2.40 -4.68
C LEU A 77 -11.93 3.34 -4.14
N ALA A 78 -12.17 4.47 -4.82
CA ALA A 78 -13.18 5.44 -4.42
C ALA A 78 -14.60 4.88 -4.48
N GLU A 79 -14.95 4.15 -5.55
CA GLU A 79 -16.26 3.50 -5.70
C GLU A 79 -16.55 2.46 -4.62
N HIS A 80 -15.50 1.83 -4.08
CA HIS A 80 -15.60 0.78 -3.05
C HIS A 80 -15.34 1.31 -1.62
N GLY A 81 -15.21 2.62 -1.46
CA GLY A 81 -15.00 3.27 -0.17
C GLY A 81 -13.68 2.90 0.51
N ILE A 82 -12.63 2.61 -0.27
CA ILE A 82 -11.29 2.34 0.21
C ILE A 82 -10.50 3.65 0.20
N ALA A 83 -10.02 4.06 1.37
CA ALA A 83 -9.23 5.27 1.51
C ALA A 83 -7.87 5.10 0.83
N PHE A 84 -7.41 6.15 0.14
CA PHE A 84 -6.13 6.14 -0.57
C PHE A 84 -5.27 7.34 -0.19
N ALA A 85 -3.97 7.10 0.01
CA ALA A 85 -2.96 8.14 0.18
C ALA A 85 -1.71 7.84 -0.66
N SER A 86 -1.14 8.88 -1.26
CA SER A 86 0.15 8.84 -1.94
C SER A 86 1.15 9.76 -1.24
N ALA A 87 2.44 9.61 -1.55
CA ALA A 87 3.52 10.42 -1.02
C ALA A 87 4.15 11.30 -2.12
N PRO A 88 3.43 12.30 -2.66
CA PRO A 88 3.96 13.18 -3.70
C PRO A 88 5.17 13.95 -3.17
N GLY A 89 6.22 14.06 -4.00
CA GLY A 89 7.43 14.79 -3.64
C GLY A 89 8.36 14.09 -2.63
N CYS A 90 8.15 12.79 -2.36
CA CYS A 90 9.01 12.01 -1.44
C CYS A 90 10.49 11.98 -1.87
N ASN A 91 10.80 12.27 -3.13
CA ASN A 91 12.15 12.40 -3.66
C ASN A 91 12.46 13.82 -4.20
N ALA A 92 11.58 14.80 -4.00
CA ALA A 92 11.74 16.13 -4.61
C ALA A 92 13.06 16.81 -4.18
N ASN A 93 13.51 16.55 -2.96
CA ASN A 93 14.80 17.02 -2.46
C ASN A 93 16.00 16.30 -3.08
N SER A 94 15.83 15.10 -3.62
CA SER A 94 16.92 14.32 -4.25
C SER A 94 17.09 14.61 -5.75
N VAL A 95 16.15 15.33 -6.36
CA VAL A 95 16.19 15.73 -7.79
C VAL A 95 16.74 17.17 -7.93
N ALA A 96 16.89 17.88 -6.81
CA ALA A 96 17.43 19.25 -6.77
C ALA A 96 18.96 19.32 -6.61
N ASP A 97 19.65 18.17 -6.58
CA ASP A 97 21.12 18.05 -6.53
C ASP A 97 21.71 17.66 -7.90
#